data_AF-A0A354A1I7-F1
#
_entry.id   AF-A0A354A1I7-F1
#
_cell.length_a   1.000
_cell.length_b   1.000
_cell.length_c   1.000
_cell.angle_alpha   90.00
_cell.angle_beta   90.00
_cell.angle_gamma   90.00
#
_symmetry.space_group_name_H-M   'P 1'
#
loop_
_entity.id
_entity.type
_entity.pdbx_description
1 polymer ?
#
loop_
_entity_poly.entity_id
_entity_poly.type
_entity_poly.pdbx_seq_one_letter_code
_entity_poly.pdbx_strand_id
1 'polypeptide(L)'
;MFHNTKYHKVICLLIMVSFISFSVSCSTTGDAFKGVKLWDDAKALNAFNNSNMKKFVSSVRAPLGNPDAHYQLANYYQERNKHKDAIEEYKKVIRIDPANVKAYNGTGVSFDQLGYSYRAIDYYKKALELNSELDYVLNNLGYAYIRLGKYEQAIDALKKAAALDSRNARFHNNLGLAYAKKGEFDQALMEFKLAGDEARARFNIGRIYYEKGLYNEARVYFQEALDINPSFLVAKVWLNMADSITIASQSLMNKMEEGEKSDELRQVHESEKNTEYISVIETKKSSSTIISNSENAKLQESDNQPAVSYEGIGIEISNGNGINRMARTIGNYLGEKGFSVVRLTNADNFAHKETIVYYRSEHFETAYELARQMPGHQNLEKVHKLDRSDIDIKILIGRDIVRQNDLFAGG
;
A
#
# COMPACT_ATOMS: atom_id res chain seq x y z
N MET A 1 30.21 -57.41 -3.78
CA MET A 1 28.94 -58.16 -3.71
C MET A 1 28.45 -58.17 -2.25
N PHE A 2 27.63 -57.19 -1.85
CA PHE A 2 26.76 -57.27 -0.66
C PHE A 2 25.63 -56.26 -0.85
N HIS A 3 24.39 -56.75 -1.00
CA HIS A 3 23.21 -55.90 -1.22
C HIS A 3 22.79 -55.21 0.08
N ASN A 4 22.60 -53.88 0.04
CA ASN A 4 22.10 -53.12 1.18
C ASN A 4 20.56 -53.20 1.26
N THR A 5 20.06 -54.38 1.66
CA THR A 5 18.64 -54.80 1.58
C THR A 5 17.67 -53.95 2.41
N LYS A 6 18.14 -53.07 3.30
CA LYS A 6 17.29 -52.17 4.08
C LYS A 6 16.68 -51.05 3.23
N TYR A 7 17.45 -50.46 2.31
CA TYR A 7 16.96 -49.34 1.49
C TYR A 7 15.95 -49.78 0.44
N HIS A 8 16.16 -50.95 -0.17
CA HIS A 8 15.21 -51.52 -1.14
C HIS A 8 13.82 -51.75 -0.52
N LYS A 9 13.73 -52.29 0.70
CA LYS A 9 12.45 -52.52 1.37
C LYS A 9 11.69 -51.22 1.68
N VAL A 10 12.38 -50.14 2.02
CA VAL A 10 11.77 -48.82 2.27
C VAL A 10 11.27 -48.19 0.96
N ILE A 11 12.03 -48.29 -0.12
CA ILE A 11 11.64 -47.78 -1.44
C ILE A 11 10.42 -48.56 -1.98
N CYS A 12 10.41 -49.89 -1.88
CA CYS A 12 9.23 -50.70 -2.26
C CYS A 12 7.99 -50.36 -1.42
N LEU A 13 8.14 -50.06 -0.12
CA LEU A 13 7.01 -49.67 0.74
C LEU A 13 6.44 -48.31 0.32
N LEU A 14 7.30 -47.34 0.02
CA LEU A 14 6.88 -46.02 -0.45
C LEU A 14 6.19 -46.08 -1.82
N ILE A 15 6.65 -46.95 -2.73
CA ILE A 15 6.02 -47.18 -4.04
C ILE A 15 4.66 -47.89 -3.88
N MET A 16 4.51 -48.83 -2.94
CA MET A 16 3.19 -49.43 -2.69
C MET A 16 2.19 -48.44 -2.09
N VAL A 17 2.61 -47.57 -1.16
CA VAL A 17 1.71 -46.56 -0.55
C VAL A 17 1.24 -45.52 -1.58
N SER A 18 2.06 -45.15 -2.56
CA SER A 18 1.65 -44.27 -3.66
C SER A 18 0.85 -44.97 -4.76
N PHE A 19 0.92 -46.31 -4.90
CA PHE A 19 0.03 -47.07 -5.79
C PHE A 19 -1.37 -47.29 -5.21
N ILE A 20 -1.49 -47.49 -3.89
CA ILE A 20 -2.78 -47.71 -3.22
C ILE A 20 -3.67 -46.45 -3.23
N SER A 21 -3.08 -45.26 -3.41
CA SER A 21 -3.80 -43.99 -3.48
C SER A 21 -4.40 -43.65 -4.86
N PHE A 22 -4.22 -44.50 -5.88
CA PHE A 22 -4.70 -44.25 -7.25
C PHE A 22 -5.62 -45.31 -7.86
N SER A 23 -6.07 -46.31 -7.09
CA SER A 23 -7.04 -47.30 -7.59
C SER A 23 -8.08 -47.73 -6.55
N VAL A 24 -9.29 -48.00 -7.07
CA VAL A 24 -10.51 -48.47 -6.40
C VAL A 24 -11.44 -47.38 -5.83
N SER A 25 -12.39 -47.01 -6.69
CA SER A 25 -13.65 -46.36 -6.37
C SER A 25 -14.49 -47.19 -5.37
N CYS A 26 -15.39 -46.53 -4.65
CA CYS A 26 -16.19 -47.11 -3.57
C CYS A 26 -17.21 -48.17 -4.06
N SER A 27 -17.04 -49.44 -3.63
CA SER A 27 -18.15 -50.40 -3.41
C SER A 27 -17.72 -51.73 -2.74
N THR A 28 -17.09 -51.69 -1.56
CA THR A 28 -16.96 -52.88 -0.67
C THR A 28 -16.60 -52.52 0.79
N THR A 29 -17.14 -51.41 1.29
CA THR A 29 -16.79 -50.80 2.60
C THR A 29 -17.51 -51.44 3.81
N GLY A 30 -17.85 -52.73 3.75
CA GLY A 30 -18.63 -53.44 4.78
C GLY A 30 -17.82 -54.06 5.92
N ASP A 31 -16.84 -54.90 5.60
CA ASP A 31 -16.28 -55.86 6.58
C ASP A 31 -14.76 -55.81 6.80
N ALA A 32 -14.01 -54.98 6.06
CA ALA A 32 -12.55 -54.83 6.25
C ALA A 32 -12.16 -53.96 7.46
N PHE A 33 -13.09 -53.23 8.08
CA PHE A 33 -12.81 -52.21 9.10
C PHE A 33 -13.27 -52.56 10.53
N LYS A 34 -13.66 -53.81 10.82
CA LYS A 34 -14.10 -54.23 12.17
C LYS A 34 -12.98 -54.33 13.24
N GLY A 35 -11.73 -54.06 12.89
CA GLY A 35 -10.57 -54.20 13.79
C GLY A 35 -9.73 -52.94 14.05
N VAL A 36 -9.99 -51.81 13.38
CA VAL A 36 -9.12 -50.62 13.45
C VAL A 36 -9.79 -49.50 14.24
N LYS A 37 -9.21 -49.19 15.41
CA LYS A 37 -9.66 -48.10 16.30
C LYS A 37 -9.22 -46.73 15.74
N LEU A 38 -9.93 -46.25 14.73
CA LEU A 38 -9.66 -45.05 13.94
C LEU A 38 -9.84 -43.70 14.68
N TRP A 39 -9.65 -43.67 16.00
CA TRP A 39 -9.81 -42.48 16.87
C TRP A 39 -8.57 -42.15 17.72
N ASP A 40 -7.43 -42.83 17.51
CA ASP A 40 -6.15 -42.48 18.15
C ASP A 40 -5.13 -41.83 17.17
N ASP A 41 -5.40 -41.81 15.87
CA ASP A 41 -4.45 -41.35 14.84
C ASP A 41 -4.19 -39.84 14.84
N ALA A 42 -5.08 -39.03 15.42
CA ALA A 42 -4.81 -37.60 15.64
C ALA A 42 -3.66 -37.37 16.65
N LYS A 43 -3.43 -38.31 17.58
CA LYS A 43 -2.23 -38.31 18.43
C LYS A 43 -1.02 -38.86 17.69
N ALA A 44 -1.18 -39.89 16.86
CA ALA A 44 -0.08 -40.47 16.08
C ALA A 44 0.50 -39.47 15.07
N LEU A 45 -0.33 -38.72 14.34
CA LEU A 45 0.10 -37.69 13.39
C LEU A 45 0.83 -36.53 14.09
N ASN A 46 0.31 -36.09 15.25
CA ASN A 46 0.98 -35.10 16.11
C ASN A 46 2.30 -35.64 16.71
N ALA A 47 2.36 -36.92 17.07
CA ALA A 47 3.56 -37.59 17.58
C ALA A 47 4.63 -37.77 16.48
N PHE A 48 4.22 -37.99 15.23
CA PHE A 48 5.13 -38.11 14.08
C PHE A 48 5.80 -36.76 13.77
N ASN A 49 5.03 -35.66 13.73
CA ASN A 49 5.57 -34.30 13.71
C ASN A 49 6.50 -34.04 14.91
N ASN A 50 6.09 -34.45 16.12
CA ASN A 50 6.91 -34.32 17.32
C ASN A 50 8.22 -35.11 17.27
N SER A 51 8.29 -36.25 16.59
CA SER A 51 9.51 -37.07 16.55
C SER A 51 10.62 -36.40 15.71
N ASN A 52 10.25 -35.84 14.55
CA ASN A 52 11.19 -35.09 13.72
C ASN A 52 11.56 -33.74 14.36
N MET A 53 10.58 -33.04 14.96
CA MET A 53 10.83 -31.88 15.82
C MET A 53 11.79 -32.21 16.97
N LYS A 54 11.60 -33.33 17.68
CA LYS A 54 12.43 -33.73 18.82
C LYS A 54 13.83 -34.13 18.38
N LYS A 55 14.00 -34.72 17.19
CA LYS A 55 15.33 -34.92 16.56
C LYS A 55 16.00 -33.58 16.23
N PHE A 56 15.30 -32.66 15.58
CA PHE A 56 15.80 -31.31 15.28
C PHE A 56 16.20 -30.55 16.56
N VAL A 57 15.31 -30.47 17.56
CA VAL A 57 15.56 -29.87 18.88
C VAL A 57 16.67 -30.60 19.65
N SER A 58 16.85 -31.91 19.47
CA SER A 58 18.01 -32.61 20.05
C SER A 58 19.33 -32.27 19.34
N SER A 59 19.32 -32.03 18.03
CA SER A 59 20.50 -31.54 17.28
C SER A 59 20.83 -30.06 17.53
N VAL A 60 19.87 -29.28 18.04
CA VAL A 60 20.11 -27.90 18.55
C VAL A 60 20.93 -27.91 19.85
N ARG A 61 20.95 -29.03 20.59
CA ARG A 61 21.46 -29.13 21.97
C ARG A 61 23.00 -29.27 22.07
N ALA A 62 23.74 -28.51 21.29
CA ALA A 62 25.15 -28.21 21.56
C ALA A 62 25.26 -27.17 22.69
N PRO A 63 26.37 -27.11 23.46
CA PRO A 63 26.49 -26.23 24.64
C PRO A 63 26.32 -24.72 24.38
N LEU A 64 26.43 -24.27 23.12
CA LEU A 64 26.23 -22.89 22.69
C LEU A 64 25.08 -22.72 21.67
N GLY A 65 24.37 -23.80 21.33
CA GLY A 65 23.38 -23.84 20.24
C GLY A 65 24.01 -24.04 18.85
N ASN A 66 23.24 -24.60 17.93
CA ASN A 66 23.63 -24.69 16.51
C ASN A 66 23.07 -23.47 15.76
N PRO A 67 23.91 -22.59 15.17
CA PRO A 67 23.43 -21.37 14.51
C PRO A 67 22.57 -21.68 13.28
N ASP A 68 22.88 -22.72 12.50
CA ASP A 68 22.07 -23.13 11.35
C ASP A 68 20.67 -23.58 11.80
N ALA A 69 20.57 -24.30 12.91
CA ALA A 69 19.28 -24.76 13.41
C ALA A 69 18.42 -23.60 13.94
N HIS A 70 19.02 -22.61 14.62
CA HIS A 70 18.32 -21.36 14.96
C HIS A 70 17.91 -20.57 13.71
N TYR A 71 18.76 -20.51 12.68
CA TYR A 71 18.46 -19.84 11.41
C TYR A 71 17.28 -20.50 10.68
N GLN A 72 17.23 -21.83 10.59
CA GLN A 72 16.11 -22.54 9.97
C GLN A 72 14.81 -22.39 10.76
N LEU A 73 14.88 -22.39 12.11
CA LEU A 73 13.71 -22.14 12.95
C LEU A 73 13.19 -20.69 12.79
N ALA A 74 14.10 -19.72 12.64
CA ALA A 74 13.74 -18.34 12.35
C ALA A 74 13.04 -18.18 11.00
N ASN A 75 13.56 -18.82 9.94
CA ASN A 75 12.90 -18.86 8.61
C ASN A 75 11.49 -19.44 8.72
N TYR A 76 11.33 -20.58 9.40
CA TYR A 76 10.03 -21.23 9.62
C TYR A 76 9.03 -20.31 10.35
N TYR A 77 9.48 -19.54 11.34
CA TYR A 77 8.63 -18.53 11.98
C TYR A 77 8.27 -17.39 11.04
N GLN A 78 9.23 -16.91 10.24
CA GLN A 78 9.01 -15.83 9.27
C GLN A 78 8.01 -16.23 8.17
N GLU A 79 8.10 -17.44 7.62
CA GLU A 79 7.14 -18.01 6.65
C GLU A 79 5.71 -18.14 7.21
N ARG A 80 5.56 -18.19 8.54
CA ARG A 80 4.27 -18.23 9.25
C ARG A 80 3.83 -16.86 9.78
N ASN A 81 4.46 -15.77 9.31
CA ASN A 81 4.25 -14.39 9.75
C ASN A 81 4.48 -14.16 11.27
N LYS A 82 5.21 -15.06 11.94
CA LYS A 82 5.55 -14.98 13.36
C LYS A 82 6.85 -14.20 13.58
N HIS A 83 6.88 -12.97 13.07
CA HIS A 83 8.09 -12.16 13.00
C HIS A 83 8.76 -11.89 14.36
N LYS A 84 7.99 -11.83 15.46
CA LYS A 84 8.56 -11.69 16.82
C LYS A 84 9.38 -12.93 17.22
N ASP A 85 8.86 -14.13 16.96
CA ASP A 85 9.56 -15.39 17.23
C ASP A 85 10.79 -15.53 16.32
N ALA A 86 10.64 -15.17 15.04
CA ALA A 86 11.74 -15.16 14.07
C ALA A 86 12.91 -14.26 14.49
N ILE A 87 12.63 -13.04 14.97
CA ILE A 87 13.64 -12.09 15.47
C ILE A 87 14.43 -12.70 16.64
N GLU A 88 13.76 -13.34 17.60
CA GLU A 88 14.44 -13.92 18.76
C GLU A 88 15.30 -15.15 18.39
N GLU A 89 14.91 -15.93 17.39
CA GLU A 89 15.77 -16.99 16.86
C GLU A 89 16.94 -16.44 16.03
N TYR A 90 16.74 -15.47 15.13
CA TYR A 90 17.84 -14.82 14.38
C TYR A 90 18.86 -14.15 15.30
N LYS A 91 18.42 -13.51 16.41
CA LYS A 91 19.34 -12.97 17.42
C LYS A 91 20.20 -14.04 18.08
N LYS A 92 19.70 -15.28 18.26
CA LYS A 92 20.52 -16.40 18.74
C LYS A 92 21.58 -16.76 17.70
N VAL A 93 21.23 -16.80 16.41
CA VAL A 93 22.22 -16.95 15.33
C VAL A 93 23.29 -15.88 15.42
N ILE A 94 22.92 -14.59 15.45
CA ILE A 94 23.85 -13.45 15.53
C ILE A 94 24.75 -13.51 16.77
N ARG A 95 24.26 -14.01 17.90
CA ARG A 95 25.05 -14.17 19.13
C ARG A 95 26.07 -15.32 19.04
N ILE A 96 25.79 -16.35 18.26
CA ILE A 96 26.67 -17.51 18.05
C ILE A 96 27.66 -17.24 16.91
N ASP A 97 27.19 -16.62 15.84
CA ASP A 97 27.90 -16.21 14.63
C ASP A 97 27.61 -14.73 14.32
N PRO A 98 28.41 -13.79 14.87
CA PRO A 98 28.27 -12.36 14.60
C PRO A 98 28.58 -11.93 13.16
N ALA A 99 29.08 -12.83 12.31
CA ALA A 99 29.31 -12.57 10.89
C ALA A 99 28.12 -13.01 10.00
N ASN A 100 27.03 -13.52 10.60
CA ASN A 100 25.91 -14.09 9.84
C ASN A 100 25.03 -13.03 9.15
N VAL A 101 25.50 -12.56 7.98
CA VAL A 101 24.80 -11.65 7.06
C VAL A 101 23.31 -12.00 6.89
N LYS A 102 23.00 -13.30 6.72
CA LYS A 102 21.63 -13.77 6.46
C LYS A 102 20.71 -13.56 7.66
N ALA A 103 21.20 -13.81 8.89
CA ALA A 103 20.44 -13.56 10.11
C ALA A 103 20.21 -12.06 10.36
N TYR A 104 21.18 -11.20 10.03
CA TYR A 104 20.97 -9.74 10.06
C TYR A 104 19.87 -9.31 9.09
N ASN A 105 19.93 -9.73 7.82
CA ASN A 105 18.86 -9.43 6.85
C ASN A 105 17.49 -10.01 7.28
N GLY A 106 17.42 -11.27 7.74
CA GLY A 106 16.16 -11.88 8.20
C GLY A 106 15.55 -11.15 9.41
N THR A 107 16.40 -10.67 10.32
CA THR A 107 15.97 -9.80 11.44
C THR A 107 15.42 -8.46 10.93
N GLY A 108 16.10 -7.83 9.96
CA GLY A 108 15.64 -6.60 9.31
C GLY A 108 14.28 -6.78 8.63
N VAL A 109 14.12 -7.81 7.80
CA VAL A 109 12.84 -8.12 7.14
C VAL A 109 11.73 -8.39 8.16
N SER A 110 12.03 -9.07 9.26
CA SER A 110 11.03 -9.31 10.31
C SER A 110 10.67 -8.05 11.10
N PHE A 111 11.58 -7.08 11.27
CA PHE A 111 11.23 -5.76 11.81
C PHE A 111 10.39 -4.94 10.82
N ASP A 112 10.69 -5.00 9.52
CA ASP A 112 9.92 -4.36 8.45
C ASP A 112 8.46 -4.82 8.43
N GLN A 113 8.23 -6.14 8.50
CA GLN A 113 6.88 -6.73 8.52
C GLN A 113 6.10 -6.41 9.80
N LEU A 114 6.77 -5.97 10.87
CA LEU A 114 6.15 -5.45 12.09
C LEU A 114 5.99 -3.92 12.08
N GLY A 115 6.27 -3.24 10.95
CA GLY A 115 6.22 -1.79 10.81
C GLY A 115 7.39 -1.03 11.43
N TYR A 116 8.36 -1.71 12.04
CA TYR A 116 9.50 -1.10 12.73
C TYR A 116 10.68 -0.80 11.80
N SER A 117 10.38 -0.11 10.68
CA SER A 117 11.33 0.24 9.60
C SER A 117 12.65 0.86 10.10
N TYR A 118 12.58 1.67 11.16
CA TYR A 118 13.76 2.31 11.76
C TYR A 118 14.76 1.29 12.32
N ARG A 119 14.29 0.22 12.98
CA ARG A 119 15.17 -0.86 13.47
C ARG A 119 15.71 -1.69 12.32
N ALA A 120 14.87 -1.97 11.33
CA ALA A 120 15.28 -2.79 10.19
C ALA A 120 16.47 -2.20 9.44
N ILE A 121 16.50 -0.87 9.27
CA ILE A 121 17.63 -0.13 8.69
C ILE A 121 18.94 -0.44 9.40
N ASP A 122 18.97 -0.51 10.74
CA ASP A 122 20.18 -0.82 11.49
C ASP A 122 20.69 -2.24 11.21
N TYR A 123 19.78 -3.22 11.13
CA TYR A 123 20.14 -4.61 10.79
C TYR A 123 20.55 -4.76 9.31
N TYR A 124 19.90 -4.07 8.37
CA TYR A 124 20.31 -4.05 6.96
C TYR A 124 21.68 -3.39 6.78
N LYS A 125 21.94 -2.26 7.46
CA LYS A 125 23.27 -1.64 7.49
C LYS A 125 24.31 -2.59 8.05
N LYS A 126 24.03 -3.29 9.15
CA LYS A 126 24.98 -4.25 9.73
C LYS A 126 25.26 -5.44 8.80
N ALA A 127 24.26 -5.91 8.05
CA ALA A 127 24.48 -6.89 6.98
C ALA A 127 25.38 -6.34 5.85
N LEU A 128 25.20 -5.07 5.46
CA LEU A 128 25.98 -4.40 4.42
C LEU A 128 27.40 -3.98 4.86
N GLU A 129 27.63 -3.78 6.15
CA GLU A 129 28.98 -3.63 6.74
C GLU A 129 29.77 -4.95 6.68
N LEU A 130 29.09 -6.10 6.76
CA LEU A 130 29.69 -7.43 6.67
C LEU A 130 29.92 -7.88 5.22
N ASN A 131 29.01 -7.50 4.30
CA ASN A 131 29.19 -7.65 2.86
C ASN A 131 28.38 -6.57 2.13
N SER A 132 29.07 -5.65 1.44
CA SER A 132 28.47 -4.48 0.79
C SER A 132 27.75 -4.77 -0.53
N GLU A 133 27.98 -5.92 -1.16
CA GLU A 133 27.50 -6.27 -2.51
C GLU A 133 26.26 -7.17 -2.46
N LEU A 134 25.31 -6.81 -1.59
CA LEU A 134 24.06 -7.55 -1.40
C LEU A 134 22.88 -6.74 -1.95
N ASP A 135 22.63 -6.92 -3.25
CA ASP A 135 21.53 -6.32 -4.01
C ASP A 135 20.16 -6.41 -3.30
N TYR A 136 19.81 -7.59 -2.77
CA TYR A 136 18.56 -7.83 -2.07
C TYR A 136 18.48 -7.07 -0.73
N VAL A 137 19.61 -6.88 -0.03
CA VAL A 137 19.66 -6.10 1.23
C VAL A 137 19.62 -4.61 0.93
N LEU A 138 20.33 -4.14 -0.10
CA LEU A 138 20.29 -2.77 -0.59
C LEU A 138 18.87 -2.37 -1.00
N ASN A 139 18.16 -3.24 -1.71
CA ASN A 139 16.75 -3.05 -2.05
C ASN A 139 15.84 -3.02 -0.81
N ASN A 140 16.04 -3.91 0.16
CA ASN A 140 15.26 -3.91 1.41
C ASN A 140 15.53 -2.63 2.24
N LEU A 141 16.79 -2.20 2.33
CA LEU A 141 17.20 -0.95 2.98
C LEU A 141 16.56 0.27 2.30
N GLY A 142 16.61 0.33 0.97
CA GLY A 142 15.98 1.41 0.20
C GLY A 142 14.46 1.45 0.39
N TYR A 143 13.79 0.30 0.36
CA TYR A 143 12.35 0.23 0.65
C TYR A 143 12.01 0.65 2.09
N ALA A 144 12.83 0.29 3.09
CA ALA A 144 12.67 0.77 4.46
C ALA A 144 12.87 2.29 4.58
N TYR A 145 13.77 2.89 3.80
CA TYR A 145 13.92 4.34 3.70
C TYR A 145 12.69 5.02 3.06
N ILE A 146 12.10 4.46 1.99
CA ILE A 146 10.85 4.98 1.40
C ILE A 146 9.75 5.06 2.47
N ARG A 147 9.57 4.00 3.27
CA ARG A 147 8.56 3.95 4.35
C ARG A 147 8.82 4.91 5.52
N LEU A 148 9.99 5.55 5.58
CA LEU A 148 10.33 6.60 6.55
C LEU A 148 10.40 8.00 5.93
N GLY A 149 9.99 8.19 4.67
CA GLY A 149 10.08 9.47 3.98
C GLY A 149 11.50 9.90 3.59
N LYS A 150 12.47 8.98 3.64
CA LYS A 150 13.91 9.23 3.47
C LYS A 150 14.33 8.97 2.02
N TYR A 151 13.80 9.76 1.09
CA TYR A 151 13.80 9.44 -0.33
C TYR A 151 15.19 9.48 -0.98
N GLU A 152 16.06 10.41 -0.59
CA GLU A 152 17.45 10.46 -1.06
C GLU A 152 18.22 9.19 -0.67
N GLN A 153 18.17 8.79 0.60
CA GLN A 153 18.82 7.56 1.05
C GLN A 153 18.21 6.30 0.41
N ALA A 154 16.91 6.32 0.09
CA ALA A 154 16.27 5.27 -0.68
C ALA A 154 16.83 5.17 -2.10
N ILE A 155 16.89 6.29 -2.82
CA ILE A 155 17.43 6.38 -4.19
C ILE A 155 18.88 5.88 -4.22
N ASP A 156 19.73 6.29 -3.29
CA ASP A 156 21.13 5.86 -3.22
C ASP A 156 21.28 4.34 -3.01
N ALA A 157 20.48 3.76 -2.11
CA ALA A 157 20.50 2.32 -1.86
C ALA A 157 19.96 1.52 -3.06
N LEU A 158 18.89 2.01 -3.69
CA LEU A 158 18.23 1.34 -4.81
C LEU A 158 19.01 1.43 -6.12
N LYS A 159 19.70 2.56 -6.37
CA LYS A 159 20.69 2.67 -7.47
C LYS A 159 21.80 1.64 -7.33
N LYS A 160 22.31 1.41 -6.12
CA LYS A 160 23.32 0.37 -5.87
C LYS A 160 22.77 -1.03 -6.10
N ALA A 161 21.53 -1.32 -5.69
CA ALA A 161 20.88 -2.59 -5.98
C ALA A 161 20.72 -2.83 -7.51
N ALA A 162 20.20 -1.84 -8.24
CA ALA A 162 20.05 -1.90 -9.70
C ALA A 162 21.38 -1.94 -10.46
N ALA A 163 22.48 -1.41 -9.88
CA ALA A 163 23.81 -1.55 -10.45
C ALA A 163 24.40 -2.97 -10.30
N LEU A 164 23.97 -3.73 -9.28
CA LEU A 164 24.40 -5.11 -9.06
C LEU A 164 23.56 -6.13 -9.88
N ASP A 165 22.26 -5.91 -10.02
CA ASP A 165 21.40 -6.63 -10.97
C ASP A 165 20.45 -5.67 -11.71
N SER A 166 20.89 -5.22 -12.89
CA SER A 166 20.17 -4.27 -13.76
C SER A 166 19.01 -4.87 -14.53
N ARG A 167 18.64 -6.12 -14.27
CA ARG A 167 17.46 -6.79 -14.84
C ARG A 167 16.39 -7.08 -13.78
N ASN A 168 16.62 -6.69 -12.53
CA ASN A 168 15.70 -6.95 -11.45
C ASN A 168 14.54 -5.93 -11.48
N ALA A 169 13.41 -6.35 -12.05
CA ALA A 169 12.19 -5.53 -12.14
C ALA A 169 11.79 -4.88 -10.81
N ARG A 170 11.96 -5.61 -9.69
CA ARG A 170 11.64 -5.13 -8.34
C ARG A 170 12.50 -3.95 -7.90
N PHE A 171 13.78 -3.93 -8.28
CA PHE A 171 14.70 -2.84 -7.91
C PHE A 171 14.32 -1.57 -8.67
N HIS A 172 14.06 -1.67 -9.97
CA HIS A 172 13.56 -0.57 -10.80
C HIS A 172 12.19 -0.06 -10.34
N ASN A 173 11.22 -0.93 -10.02
CA ASN A 173 9.94 -0.50 -9.47
C ASN A 173 10.11 0.23 -8.10
N ASN A 174 11.00 -0.24 -7.23
CA ASN A 174 11.25 0.44 -5.96
C ASN A 174 12.00 1.76 -6.14
N LEU A 175 12.95 1.84 -7.08
CA LEU A 175 13.68 3.07 -7.41
C LEU A 175 12.75 4.13 -8.02
N GLY A 176 11.89 3.71 -8.95
CA GLY A 176 10.82 4.56 -9.49
C GLY A 176 9.85 5.05 -8.41
N LEU A 177 9.49 4.19 -7.44
CA LEU A 177 8.67 4.60 -6.29
C LEU A 177 9.38 5.64 -5.41
N ALA A 178 10.69 5.53 -5.19
CA ALA A 178 11.46 6.51 -4.43
C ALA A 178 11.51 7.87 -5.14
N TYR A 179 11.79 7.89 -6.44
CA TYR A 179 11.74 9.10 -7.27
C TYR A 179 10.34 9.74 -7.28
N ALA A 180 9.29 8.95 -7.50
CA ALA A 180 7.90 9.43 -7.51
C ALA A 180 7.53 10.08 -6.17
N LYS A 181 7.92 9.47 -5.04
CA LYS A 181 7.67 10.02 -3.71
C LYS A 181 8.46 11.29 -3.39
N LYS A 182 9.56 11.53 -4.12
CA LYS A 182 10.32 12.78 -4.09
C LYS A 182 9.78 13.86 -5.05
N GLY A 183 8.87 13.50 -5.96
CA GLY A 183 8.37 14.38 -7.04
C GLY A 183 9.24 14.36 -8.32
N GLU A 184 10.27 13.50 -8.38
CA GLU A 184 11.11 13.31 -9.57
C GLU A 184 10.39 12.39 -10.59
N PHE A 185 9.27 12.87 -11.13
CA PHE A 185 8.34 12.02 -11.91
C PHE A 185 8.93 11.45 -13.19
N ASP A 186 9.81 12.16 -13.90
CA ASP A 186 10.30 11.71 -15.20
C ASP A 186 11.36 10.61 -15.03
N GLN A 187 12.21 10.72 -14.00
CA GLN A 187 13.06 9.63 -13.49
C GLN A 187 12.19 8.43 -13.08
N ALA A 188 11.11 8.66 -12.32
CA ALA A 188 10.23 7.59 -11.88
C ALA A 188 9.60 6.83 -13.07
N LEU A 189 9.11 7.54 -14.09
CA LEU A 189 8.56 6.96 -15.31
C LEU A 189 9.59 6.15 -16.10
N MET A 190 10.86 6.58 -16.12
CA MET A 190 11.95 5.80 -16.73
C MET A 190 12.17 4.48 -15.99
N GLU A 191 12.27 4.51 -14.68
CA GLU A 191 12.50 3.32 -13.84
C GLU A 191 11.30 2.35 -13.89
N PHE A 192 10.06 2.85 -13.87
CA PHE A 192 8.89 1.97 -14.02
C PHE A 192 8.82 1.30 -15.40
N LYS A 193 9.35 1.92 -16.46
CA LYS A 193 9.50 1.26 -17.77
C LYS A 193 10.59 0.18 -17.75
N LEU A 194 11.70 0.40 -17.04
CA LEU A 194 12.74 -0.61 -16.83
C LEU A 194 12.28 -1.79 -15.96
N ALA A 195 11.27 -1.58 -15.09
CA ALA A 195 10.61 -2.65 -14.36
C ALA A 195 9.78 -3.60 -15.25
N GLY A 196 9.50 -3.22 -16.50
CA GLY A 196 8.73 -4.02 -17.46
C GLY A 196 7.25 -4.18 -17.08
N ASP A 197 6.66 -5.29 -17.52
CA ASP A 197 5.22 -5.56 -17.37
C ASP A 197 4.82 -6.11 -15.99
N GLU A 198 5.25 -5.43 -14.91
CA GLU A 198 4.66 -5.65 -13.59
C GLU A 198 3.40 -4.79 -13.43
N ALA A 199 2.27 -5.41 -13.04
CA ALA A 199 1.01 -4.70 -12.76
C ALA A 199 1.21 -3.51 -11.79
N ARG A 200 2.12 -3.65 -10.81
CA ARG A 200 2.48 -2.58 -9.87
C ARG A 200 3.22 -1.42 -10.53
N ALA A 201 4.10 -1.68 -11.51
CA ALA A 201 4.80 -0.65 -12.25
C ALA A 201 3.82 0.14 -13.12
N ARG A 202 2.94 -0.55 -13.86
CA ARG A 202 1.83 0.09 -14.63
C ARG A 202 0.93 0.92 -13.74
N PHE A 203 0.49 0.40 -12.59
CA PHE A 203 -0.28 1.16 -11.60
C PHE A 203 0.45 2.41 -11.09
N ASN A 204 1.75 2.32 -10.79
CA ASN A 204 2.52 3.48 -10.34
C ASN A 204 2.69 4.54 -11.44
N ILE A 205 2.85 4.14 -12.71
CA ILE A 205 2.82 5.05 -13.86
C ILE A 205 1.47 5.76 -13.94
N GLY A 206 0.36 5.01 -13.88
CA GLY A 206 -1.00 5.58 -13.88
C GLY A 206 -1.22 6.57 -12.73
N ARG A 207 -0.66 6.30 -11.55
CA ARG A 207 -0.73 7.21 -10.41
C ARG A 207 0.07 8.51 -10.64
N ILE A 208 1.21 8.46 -11.31
CA ILE A 208 1.95 9.68 -11.71
C ILE A 208 1.12 10.51 -12.70
N TYR A 209 0.49 9.88 -13.70
CA TYR A 209 -0.38 10.62 -14.63
C TYR A 209 -1.59 11.23 -13.92
N TYR A 210 -2.18 10.52 -12.96
CA TYR A 210 -3.26 11.03 -12.11
C TYR A 210 -2.80 12.23 -11.26
N GLU A 211 -1.64 12.13 -10.61
CA GLU A 211 -1.02 13.22 -9.84
C GLU A 211 -0.65 14.44 -10.73
N LYS A 212 -0.39 14.23 -12.02
CA LYS A 212 -0.22 15.28 -13.05
C LYS A 212 -1.55 15.82 -13.63
N GLY A 213 -2.71 15.34 -13.20
CA GLY A 213 -4.03 15.72 -13.73
C GLY A 213 -4.37 15.14 -15.11
N LEU A 214 -3.54 14.23 -15.61
CA LEU A 214 -3.65 13.58 -16.92
C LEU A 214 -4.49 12.29 -16.77
N TYR A 215 -5.78 12.48 -16.49
CA TYR A 215 -6.67 11.39 -16.08
C TYR A 215 -6.92 10.35 -17.19
N ASN A 216 -6.91 10.75 -18.47
CA ASN A 216 -7.10 9.80 -19.57
C ASN A 216 -5.92 8.84 -19.71
N GLU A 217 -4.70 9.36 -19.60
CA GLU A 217 -3.45 8.62 -19.56
C GLU A 217 -3.42 7.71 -18.32
N ALA A 218 -3.82 8.23 -17.16
CA ALA A 218 -3.91 7.46 -15.91
C ALA A 218 -4.83 6.22 -16.07
N ARG A 219 -6.00 6.38 -16.69
CA ARG A 219 -6.95 5.28 -16.97
C ARG A 219 -6.32 4.17 -17.79
N VAL A 220 -5.56 4.50 -18.85
CA VAL A 220 -4.87 3.50 -19.69
C VAL A 220 -3.93 2.65 -18.84
N TYR A 221 -3.08 3.28 -18.04
CA TYR A 221 -2.11 2.56 -17.20
C TYR A 221 -2.75 1.80 -16.02
N PHE A 222 -3.88 2.26 -15.48
CA PHE A 222 -4.66 1.49 -14.51
C PHE A 222 -5.35 0.28 -15.15
N GLN A 223 -5.82 0.40 -16.40
CA GLN A 223 -6.37 -0.73 -17.14
C GLN A 223 -5.28 -1.75 -17.48
N GLU A 224 -4.12 -1.34 -17.99
CA GLU A 224 -2.98 -2.24 -18.22
C GLU A 224 -2.56 -2.99 -16.94
N ALA A 225 -2.60 -2.32 -15.78
CA ALA A 225 -2.32 -2.96 -14.49
C ALA A 225 -3.35 -4.05 -14.14
N LEU A 226 -4.61 -3.88 -14.54
CA LEU A 226 -5.68 -4.88 -14.36
C LEU A 226 -5.63 -5.97 -15.43
N ASP A 227 -5.18 -5.68 -16.64
CA ASP A 227 -4.99 -6.69 -17.69
C ASP A 227 -3.87 -7.68 -17.30
N ILE A 228 -2.81 -7.19 -16.65
CA ILE A 228 -1.74 -8.02 -16.06
C ILE A 228 -2.21 -8.71 -14.77
N ASN A 229 -2.98 -8.03 -13.92
CA ASN A 229 -3.53 -8.62 -12.69
C ASN A 229 -4.99 -8.18 -12.43
N PRO A 230 -5.99 -8.95 -12.88
CA PRO A 230 -7.40 -8.61 -12.71
C PRO A 230 -7.87 -8.55 -11.25
N SER A 231 -7.09 -9.11 -10.32
CA SER A 231 -7.37 -9.07 -8.87
C SER A 231 -6.79 -7.84 -8.16
N PHE A 232 -6.12 -6.93 -8.87
CA PHE A 232 -5.46 -5.77 -8.27
C PHE A 232 -6.49 -4.67 -7.90
N LEU A 233 -7.19 -4.90 -6.79
CA LEU A 233 -8.30 -4.05 -6.32
C LEU A 233 -7.96 -2.55 -6.26
N VAL A 234 -6.73 -2.19 -5.88
CA VAL A 234 -6.29 -0.79 -5.83
C VAL A 234 -6.28 -0.17 -7.23
N ALA A 235 -5.74 -0.84 -8.24
CA ALA A 235 -5.79 -0.32 -9.63
C ALA A 235 -7.24 -0.14 -10.12
N LYS A 236 -8.15 -1.03 -9.74
CA LYS A 236 -9.59 -0.90 -10.05
C LYS A 236 -10.26 0.31 -9.38
N VAL A 237 -9.93 0.58 -8.12
CA VAL A 237 -10.45 1.78 -7.42
C VAL A 237 -9.96 3.06 -8.11
N TRP A 238 -8.67 3.13 -8.44
CA TRP A 238 -8.07 4.30 -9.10
C TRP A 238 -8.55 4.48 -10.54
N LEU A 239 -8.79 3.39 -11.28
CA LEU A 239 -9.45 3.45 -12.60
C LEU A 239 -10.83 4.08 -12.51
N ASN A 240 -11.68 3.60 -11.58
CA ASN A 240 -13.02 4.16 -11.38
C ASN A 240 -13.00 5.65 -11.01
N MET A 241 -12.01 6.09 -10.22
CA MET A 241 -11.82 7.51 -9.88
C MET A 241 -11.48 8.35 -11.11
N ALA A 242 -10.51 7.89 -11.90
CA ALA A 242 -10.10 8.57 -13.12
C ALA A 242 -11.21 8.58 -14.19
N ASP A 243 -11.99 7.49 -14.34
CA ASP A 243 -13.23 7.45 -15.14
C ASP A 243 -14.22 8.54 -14.68
N SER A 244 -14.46 8.63 -13.36
CA SER A 244 -15.45 9.55 -12.79
C SER A 244 -15.09 11.02 -13.05
N ILE A 245 -13.80 11.36 -12.90
CA ILE A 245 -13.28 12.69 -13.21
C ILE A 245 -13.39 12.98 -14.71
N THR A 246 -12.94 12.07 -15.58
CA THR A 246 -13.05 12.26 -17.04
C THR A 246 -14.50 12.49 -17.49
N ILE A 247 -15.46 11.73 -16.96
CA ILE A 247 -16.89 11.89 -17.28
C ILE A 247 -17.42 13.24 -16.78
N ALA A 248 -17.05 13.66 -15.56
CA ALA A 248 -17.44 14.96 -15.02
C ALA A 248 -16.87 16.12 -15.84
N SER A 249 -15.59 16.06 -16.21
CA SER A 249 -14.93 17.04 -17.08
C SER A 249 -15.62 17.11 -18.45
N GLN A 250 -15.90 15.98 -19.10
CA GLN A 250 -16.60 15.97 -20.39
C GLN A 250 -18.02 16.55 -20.28
N SER A 251 -18.75 16.23 -19.20
CA SER A 251 -20.09 16.79 -18.96
C SER A 251 -20.07 18.31 -18.75
N LEU A 252 -19.04 18.83 -18.10
CA LEU A 252 -18.83 20.28 -17.95
C LEU A 252 -18.48 20.95 -19.29
N MET A 253 -17.57 20.37 -20.07
CA MET A 253 -17.21 20.88 -21.40
C MET A 253 -18.43 20.92 -22.33
N ASN A 254 -19.22 19.84 -22.39
CA ASN A 254 -20.44 19.82 -23.21
C ASN A 254 -21.44 20.92 -22.80
N LYS A 255 -21.61 21.18 -21.49
CA LYS A 255 -22.48 22.27 -20.99
C LYS A 255 -21.93 23.66 -21.29
N MET A 256 -20.61 23.83 -21.29
CA MET A 256 -19.96 25.07 -21.70
C MET A 256 -20.17 25.31 -23.21
N GLU A 257 -19.96 24.30 -24.05
CA GLU A 257 -20.26 24.41 -25.49
C GLU A 257 -21.74 24.66 -25.78
N GLU A 258 -22.66 24.03 -25.06
CA GLU A 258 -24.11 24.28 -25.18
C GLU A 258 -24.45 25.71 -24.73
N GLY A 259 -23.81 26.20 -23.66
CA GLY A 259 -23.93 27.57 -23.18
C GLY A 259 -23.43 28.60 -24.20
N GLU A 260 -22.20 28.44 -24.68
CA GLU A 260 -21.59 29.30 -25.71
C GLU A 260 -22.41 29.31 -26.99
N LYS A 261 -22.84 28.14 -27.51
CA LYS A 261 -23.74 28.06 -28.67
C LYS A 261 -25.08 28.74 -28.39
N SER A 262 -25.61 28.70 -27.17
CA SER A 262 -26.86 29.38 -26.81
C SER A 262 -26.72 30.91 -26.72
N ASP A 263 -25.55 31.40 -26.31
CA ASP A 263 -25.26 32.84 -26.25
C ASP A 263 -24.83 33.39 -27.63
N GLU A 264 -24.14 32.61 -28.48
CA GLU A 264 -23.94 32.90 -29.90
C GLU A 264 -25.29 32.98 -30.63
N LEU A 265 -26.18 31.99 -30.44
CA LEU A 265 -27.54 32.02 -31.00
C LEU A 265 -28.35 33.22 -30.51
N ARG A 266 -28.19 33.64 -29.26
CA ARG A 266 -28.80 34.89 -28.75
C ARG A 266 -28.25 36.13 -29.43
N GLN A 267 -26.93 36.25 -29.57
CA GLN A 267 -26.29 37.39 -30.24
C GLN A 267 -26.68 37.46 -31.72
N VAL A 268 -26.76 36.32 -32.41
CA VAL A 268 -27.32 36.24 -33.78
C VAL A 268 -28.76 36.74 -33.79
N HIS A 269 -29.62 36.25 -32.89
CA HIS A 269 -31.04 36.62 -32.87
C HIS A 269 -31.29 38.08 -32.43
N GLU A 270 -30.42 38.69 -31.62
CA GLU A 270 -30.41 40.13 -31.34
C GLU A 270 -29.90 40.95 -32.54
N SER A 271 -28.91 40.45 -33.29
CA SER A 271 -28.45 41.08 -34.53
C SER A 271 -29.51 41.04 -35.64
N GLU A 272 -30.26 39.94 -35.75
CA GLU A 272 -31.39 39.79 -36.67
C GLU A 272 -32.53 40.75 -36.31
N LYS A 273 -32.88 40.87 -35.02
CA LYS A 273 -33.86 41.87 -34.54
C LYS A 273 -33.41 43.32 -34.76
N ASN A 274 -32.12 43.62 -34.64
CA ASN A 274 -31.59 44.94 -34.99
C ASN A 274 -31.55 45.19 -36.51
N THR A 275 -31.51 44.14 -37.34
CA THR A 275 -31.59 44.28 -38.81
C THR A 275 -32.99 44.71 -39.27
N GLU A 276 -34.05 44.34 -38.53
CA GLU A 276 -35.42 44.82 -38.80
C GLU A 276 -35.66 46.27 -38.31
N TYR A 277 -34.79 46.81 -37.45
CA TYR A 277 -34.90 48.17 -36.90
C TYR A 277 -34.07 49.25 -37.63
N ILE A 278 -33.14 48.86 -38.51
CA ILE A 278 -32.24 49.82 -39.21
C ILE A 278 -32.88 50.44 -40.47
N SER A 279 -34.03 49.97 -40.94
CA SER A 279 -34.75 50.60 -42.07
C SER A 279 -35.47 51.93 -41.73
N VAL A 280 -35.44 52.39 -40.47
CA VAL A 280 -36.18 53.58 -40.01
C VAL A 280 -35.29 54.71 -39.46
N ILE A 281 -33.99 54.47 -39.19
CA ILE A 281 -33.10 55.47 -38.56
C ILE A 281 -31.79 55.68 -39.34
N GLU A 282 -31.89 56.03 -40.63
CA GLU A 282 -30.81 56.70 -41.37
C GLU A 282 -31.30 58.01 -42.03
N THR A 283 -31.76 58.96 -41.20
CA THR A 283 -31.53 60.38 -41.52
C THR A 283 -30.96 61.14 -40.33
N LYS A 284 -29.75 61.71 -40.54
CA LYS A 284 -29.00 62.71 -39.75
C LYS A 284 -27.92 62.22 -38.77
N LYS A 285 -26.71 62.74 -39.05
CA LYS A 285 -25.51 62.92 -38.19
C LYS A 285 -24.75 61.63 -37.86
N SER A 286 -23.57 61.32 -38.42
CA SER A 286 -22.36 62.10 -38.77
C SER A 286 -21.48 62.52 -37.58
N SER A 287 -20.20 62.10 -37.63
CA SER A 287 -19.07 62.39 -36.68
C SER A 287 -19.19 61.67 -35.32
N SER A 288 -18.15 61.19 -34.60
CA SER A 288 -16.67 61.08 -34.75
C SER A 288 -16.07 60.41 -33.47
N THR A 289 -14.91 59.74 -33.36
CA THR A 289 -13.86 59.22 -34.29
C THR A 289 -12.79 58.39 -33.51
N ILE A 290 -12.46 57.17 -33.96
CA ILE A 290 -11.20 56.34 -33.81
C ILE A 290 -10.50 56.16 -32.42
N ILE A 291 -10.07 54.92 -32.12
CA ILE A 291 -8.82 54.40 -31.43
C ILE A 291 -9.21 53.05 -30.77
N SER A 292 -8.76 51.83 -31.09
CA SER A 292 -7.56 51.17 -31.69
C SER A 292 -6.66 50.45 -30.67
N ASN A 293 -6.64 49.11 -30.77
CA ASN A 293 -5.64 48.12 -30.29
C ASN A 293 -5.44 47.99 -28.76
N SER A 294 -5.47 46.83 -28.10
CA SER A 294 -5.07 45.42 -28.38
C SER A 294 -3.57 45.10 -28.22
N GLU A 295 -3.32 43.98 -27.54
CA GLU A 295 -2.04 43.26 -27.35
C GLU A 295 -0.96 43.88 -26.43
N ASN A 296 -0.78 43.28 -25.25
CA ASN A 296 0.32 42.33 -25.01
C ASN A 296 0.21 41.69 -23.61
N ALA A 297 -0.24 40.44 -23.53
CA ALA A 297 -0.22 39.66 -22.30
C ALA A 297 1.11 38.90 -22.16
N LYS A 298 1.86 39.15 -21.09
CA LYS A 298 2.96 38.27 -20.65
C LYS A 298 2.44 37.30 -19.61
N LEU A 299 2.57 36.01 -19.90
CA LEU A 299 2.28 34.93 -18.96
C LEU A 299 3.33 34.93 -17.83
N GLN A 300 2.86 35.02 -16.58
CA GLN A 300 3.57 34.51 -15.41
C GLN A 300 2.71 33.39 -14.84
N GLU A 301 3.21 32.16 -14.90
CA GLU A 301 2.63 31.05 -14.16
C GLU A 301 2.91 31.26 -12.67
N SER A 302 1.87 31.25 -11.85
CA SER A 302 1.98 31.30 -10.40
C SER A 302 1.48 29.98 -9.79
N ASP A 303 2.31 29.38 -8.94
CA ASP A 303 1.91 28.28 -8.06
C ASP A 303 0.76 28.75 -7.17
N ASN A 304 -0.46 28.31 -7.46
CA ASN A 304 -1.63 28.59 -6.63
C ASN A 304 -2.63 27.43 -6.66
N GLN A 305 -2.19 26.25 -6.22
CA GLN A 305 -3.09 25.19 -5.78
C GLN A 305 -3.89 25.72 -4.58
N PRO A 306 -5.24 25.76 -4.62
CA PRO A 306 -6.02 26.30 -3.52
C PRO A 306 -5.87 25.42 -2.28
N ALA A 307 -5.72 26.06 -1.11
CA ALA A 307 -5.70 25.36 0.16
C ALA A 307 -7.04 24.63 0.37
N VAL A 308 -7.00 23.31 0.48
CA VAL A 308 -8.19 22.49 0.72
C VAL A 308 -8.75 22.80 2.10
N SER A 309 -9.89 23.48 2.16
CA SER A 309 -10.62 23.74 3.41
C SER A 309 -11.42 22.51 3.81
N TYR A 310 -11.28 22.08 5.06
CA TYR A 310 -12.09 21.01 5.68
C TYR A 310 -13.21 21.58 6.56
N GLU A 311 -13.57 22.85 6.38
CA GLU A 311 -14.65 23.52 7.10
C GLU A 311 -15.99 22.78 6.92
N GLY A 312 -16.72 22.63 8.02
CA GLY A 312 -18.05 21.99 8.04
C GLY A 312 -18.04 20.46 8.19
N ILE A 313 -16.89 19.77 8.18
CA ILE A 313 -16.83 18.30 8.30
C ILE A 313 -16.54 17.88 9.75
N GLY A 314 -17.55 17.39 10.46
CA GLY A 314 -17.46 17.00 11.87
C GLY A 314 -16.78 15.63 12.07
N ILE A 315 -15.61 15.62 12.71
CA ILE A 315 -14.86 14.39 13.03
C ILE A 315 -15.06 13.98 14.49
N GLU A 316 -15.46 12.72 14.71
CA GLU A 316 -15.41 12.04 16.02
C GLU A 316 -14.16 11.15 16.12
N ILE A 317 -13.51 11.15 17.28
CA ILE A 317 -12.39 10.24 17.59
C ILE A 317 -12.73 9.39 18.81
N SER A 318 -12.89 8.10 18.59
CA SER A 318 -13.27 7.10 19.59
C SER A 318 -12.07 6.25 20.03
N ASN A 319 -11.78 6.25 21.33
CA ASN A 319 -10.67 5.48 21.89
C ASN A 319 -11.03 4.00 22.07
N GLY A 320 -10.58 3.15 21.16
CA GLY A 320 -10.75 1.68 21.21
C GLY A 320 -9.50 0.90 21.61
N ASN A 321 -8.38 1.56 21.94
CA ASN A 321 -7.08 0.91 22.18
C ASN A 321 -6.69 0.80 23.66
N GLY A 322 -7.42 1.48 24.55
CA GLY A 322 -7.20 1.46 26.00
C GLY A 322 -6.05 2.33 26.50
N ILE A 323 -5.44 3.13 25.63
CA ILE A 323 -4.37 4.05 26.00
C ILE A 323 -4.98 5.39 26.44
N ASN A 324 -4.68 5.79 27.67
CA ASN A 324 -5.16 7.05 28.25
C ASN A 324 -4.85 8.26 27.33
N ARG A 325 -5.84 9.13 27.14
CA ARG A 325 -5.76 10.38 26.34
C ARG A 325 -5.49 10.20 24.83
N MET A 326 -5.44 8.98 24.27
CA MET A 326 -5.06 8.79 22.86
C MET A 326 -5.95 9.57 21.87
N ALA A 327 -7.28 9.53 22.04
CA ALA A 327 -8.20 10.30 21.20
C ALA A 327 -7.92 11.82 21.22
N ARG A 328 -7.46 12.36 22.35
CA ARG A 328 -7.06 13.77 22.46
C ARG A 328 -5.73 14.05 21.75
N THR A 329 -4.76 13.14 21.85
CA THR A 329 -3.47 13.28 21.13
C THR A 329 -3.68 13.32 19.63
N ILE A 330 -4.46 12.38 19.08
CA ILE A 330 -4.79 12.35 17.65
C ILE A 330 -5.67 13.56 17.27
N GLY A 331 -6.62 13.94 18.14
CA GLY A 331 -7.47 15.11 17.92
C GLY A 331 -6.72 16.43 17.79
N ASN A 332 -5.75 16.68 18.68
CA ASN A 332 -4.89 17.85 18.60
C ASN A 332 -4.06 17.84 17.30
N TYR A 333 -3.41 16.72 16.99
CA TYR A 333 -2.60 16.57 15.78
C TYR A 333 -3.40 16.81 14.50
N LEU A 334 -4.62 16.28 14.39
CA LEU A 334 -5.49 16.52 13.24
C LEU A 334 -6.01 17.96 13.20
N GLY A 335 -6.26 18.59 14.37
CA GLY A 335 -6.60 20.01 14.46
C GLY A 335 -5.49 20.92 13.93
N GLU A 336 -4.22 20.64 14.26
CA GLU A 336 -3.04 21.33 13.71
C GLU A 336 -2.90 21.18 12.17
N LYS A 337 -3.57 20.18 11.59
CA LYS A 337 -3.63 19.92 10.14
C LYS A 337 -4.90 20.48 9.47
N GLY A 338 -5.71 21.23 10.21
CA GLY A 338 -6.92 21.89 9.70
C GLY A 338 -8.19 21.03 9.73
N PHE A 339 -8.15 19.83 10.32
CA PHE A 339 -9.35 18.98 10.44
C PHE A 339 -10.23 19.38 11.64
N SER A 340 -11.54 19.48 11.42
CA SER A 340 -12.50 19.86 12.47
C SER A 340 -12.86 18.68 13.39
N VAL A 341 -12.05 18.48 14.42
CA VAL A 341 -12.29 17.44 15.45
C VAL A 341 -13.30 17.95 16.48
N VAL A 342 -14.58 17.64 16.26
CA VAL A 342 -15.71 18.14 17.06
C VAL A 342 -16.04 17.26 18.28
N ARG A 343 -15.57 16.00 18.32
CA ARG A 343 -15.94 15.06 19.40
C ARG A 343 -14.86 14.04 19.72
N LEU A 344 -14.68 13.77 21.02
CA LEU A 344 -13.83 12.68 21.53
C LEU A 344 -14.69 11.72 22.37
N THR A 345 -14.62 10.41 22.08
CA THR A 345 -15.36 9.36 22.78
C THR A 345 -14.45 8.21 23.22
N ASN A 346 -14.98 7.25 23.98
CA ASN A 346 -14.39 5.94 24.20
C ASN A 346 -15.27 4.90 23.48
N ALA A 347 -14.66 3.83 22.97
CA ALA A 347 -15.40 2.72 22.41
C ALA A 347 -15.93 1.79 23.53
N ASP A 348 -16.94 0.97 23.21
CA ASP A 348 -17.56 0.03 24.17
C ASP A 348 -16.58 -1.03 24.71
N ASN A 349 -15.47 -1.27 24.00
CA ASN A 349 -14.37 -2.09 24.48
C ASN A 349 -13.01 -1.48 24.05
N PHE A 350 -11.95 -1.83 24.78
CA PHE A 350 -10.58 -1.36 24.53
C PHE A 350 -9.69 -2.42 23.84
N ALA A 351 -10.29 -3.29 23.03
CA ALA A 351 -9.64 -4.43 22.41
C ALA A 351 -9.56 -4.36 20.87
N HIS A 352 -9.88 -3.21 20.28
CA HIS A 352 -9.78 -3.01 18.83
C HIS A 352 -8.33 -3.14 18.38
N LYS A 353 -8.09 -4.02 17.39
CA LYS A 353 -6.74 -4.36 16.91
C LYS A 353 -6.18 -3.30 15.96
N GLU A 354 -7.04 -2.80 15.09
CA GLU A 354 -6.71 -1.95 13.94
C GLU A 354 -7.52 -0.65 14.04
N THR A 355 -6.97 0.44 13.51
CA THR A 355 -7.63 1.73 13.45
C THR A 355 -8.51 1.79 12.21
N ILE A 356 -9.78 2.14 12.42
CA ILE A 356 -10.78 2.20 11.36
C ILE A 356 -11.31 3.63 11.24
N VAL A 357 -11.31 4.17 10.02
CA VAL A 357 -11.92 5.45 9.68
C VAL A 357 -13.24 5.16 8.98
N TYR A 358 -14.34 5.33 9.73
CA TYR A 358 -15.70 5.21 9.23
C TYR A 358 -16.13 6.52 8.57
N TYR A 359 -16.67 6.45 7.35
CA TYR A 359 -17.04 7.64 6.57
C TYR A 359 -18.31 7.43 5.75
N ARG A 360 -19.05 8.51 5.51
CA ARG A 360 -20.17 8.52 4.54
C ARG A 360 -19.67 8.80 3.12
N SER A 361 -20.42 8.40 2.09
CA SER A 361 -20.02 8.43 0.68
C SER A 361 -19.38 9.77 0.25
N GLU A 362 -20.02 10.84 0.69
CA GLU A 362 -19.75 12.24 0.40
C GLU A 362 -18.49 12.80 1.07
N HIS A 363 -17.91 12.09 2.04
CA HIS A 363 -16.72 12.50 2.80
C HIS A 363 -15.49 11.59 2.56
N PHE A 364 -15.49 10.82 1.46
CA PHE A 364 -14.37 9.91 1.14
C PHE A 364 -13.02 10.62 1.07
N GLU A 365 -12.91 11.72 0.31
CA GLU A 365 -11.64 12.43 0.12
C GLU A 365 -11.07 12.94 1.46
N THR A 366 -11.92 13.51 2.31
CA THR A 366 -11.50 13.97 3.64
C THR A 366 -11.13 12.81 4.56
N ALA A 367 -11.84 11.68 4.50
CA ALA A 367 -11.49 10.47 5.25
C ALA A 367 -10.16 9.85 4.76
N TYR A 368 -9.89 9.90 3.46
CA TYR A 368 -8.64 9.45 2.85
C TYR A 368 -7.46 10.35 3.23
N GLU A 369 -7.60 11.67 3.12
CA GLU A 369 -6.58 12.62 3.54
C GLU A 369 -6.30 12.55 5.04
N LEU A 370 -7.33 12.43 5.86
CA LEU A 370 -7.21 12.22 7.29
C LEU A 370 -6.46 10.92 7.61
N ALA A 371 -6.79 9.81 6.94
CA ALA A 371 -6.09 8.55 7.10
C ALA A 371 -4.62 8.65 6.69
N ARG A 372 -4.33 9.29 5.54
CA ARG A 372 -2.97 9.53 5.02
C ARG A 372 -2.08 10.29 6.00
N GLN A 373 -2.66 11.18 6.81
CA GLN A 373 -1.92 11.96 7.80
C GLN A 373 -1.76 11.25 9.15
N MET A 374 -2.58 10.25 9.49
CA MET A 374 -2.41 9.50 10.73
C MET A 374 -1.28 8.46 10.63
N PRO A 375 -0.42 8.30 11.65
CA PRO A 375 0.62 7.28 11.62
C PRO A 375 0.02 5.88 11.78
N GLY A 376 0.57 4.91 11.03
CA GLY A 376 0.10 3.53 10.99
C GLY A 376 -0.52 3.17 9.64
N HIS A 377 -1.36 2.13 9.63
CA HIS A 377 -2.21 1.79 8.49
C HIS A 377 -3.65 1.79 8.99
N GLN A 378 -4.51 2.54 8.32
CA GLN A 378 -5.89 2.74 8.71
C GLN A 378 -6.80 2.09 7.68
N ASN A 379 -7.71 1.25 8.14
CA ASN A 379 -8.78 0.74 7.29
C ASN A 379 -9.81 1.86 7.08
N LEU A 380 -10.20 2.13 5.84
CA LEU A 380 -11.35 2.99 5.57
C LEU A 380 -12.60 2.11 5.40
N GLU A 381 -13.66 2.39 6.16
CA GLU A 381 -14.91 1.65 6.10
C GLU A 381 -16.08 2.58 5.75
N LYS A 382 -16.69 2.35 4.58
CA LYS A 382 -17.83 3.13 4.14
C LYS A 382 -19.09 2.72 4.89
N VAL A 383 -19.76 3.66 5.55
CA VAL A 383 -20.99 3.44 6.29
C VAL A 383 -22.16 4.28 5.77
N HIS A 384 -23.37 3.74 5.88
CA HIS A 384 -24.60 4.46 5.52
C HIS A 384 -25.03 5.48 6.57
N LYS A 385 -24.61 5.29 7.84
CA LYS A 385 -24.97 6.15 8.96
C LYS A 385 -23.90 6.05 10.06
N LEU A 386 -23.65 7.18 10.74
CA LEU A 386 -22.89 7.25 11.99
C LEU A 386 -23.85 7.51 13.15
N ASP A 387 -23.40 7.28 14.39
CA ASP A 387 -24.23 7.33 15.60
C ASP A 387 -24.91 8.69 15.84
N ARG A 388 -24.36 9.74 15.23
CA ARG A 388 -24.78 11.14 15.38
C ARG A 388 -24.88 11.81 14.02
N SER A 389 -25.82 12.74 13.86
CA SER A 389 -26.05 13.49 12.61
C SER A 389 -25.04 14.61 12.36
N ASP A 390 -24.32 15.05 13.39
CA ASP A 390 -23.29 16.09 13.34
C ASP A 390 -21.88 15.51 13.14
N ILE A 391 -21.77 14.21 12.87
CA ILE A 391 -20.52 13.51 12.59
C ILE A 391 -20.55 12.96 11.17
N ASP A 392 -19.52 13.30 10.43
CA ASP A 392 -19.31 12.98 9.02
C ASP A 392 -18.27 11.86 8.86
N ILE A 393 -17.29 11.84 9.76
CA ILE A 393 -16.21 10.84 9.86
C ILE A 393 -16.02 10.42 11.32
N LYS A 394 -15.92 9.12 11.58
CA LYS A 394 -15.60 8.57 12.91
C LYS A 394 -14.33 7.73 12.86
N ILE A 395 -13.31 8.13 13.63
CA ILE A 395 -12.08 7.36 13.81
C ILE A 395 -12.25 6.45 15.03
N LEU A 396 -12.11 5.14 14.85
CA LEU A 396 -12.03 4.17 15.94
C LEU A 396 -10.58 3.74 16.09
N ILE A 397 -9.93 4.14 17.18
CA ILE A 397 -8.50 3.92 17.39
C ILE A 397 -8.24 2.48 17.85
N GLY A 398 -7.38 1.77 17.11
CA GLY A 398 -6.90 0.43 17.45
C GLY A 398 -5.55 0.40 18.15
N ARG A 399 -5.11 -0.81 18.52
CA ARG A 399 -3.82 -1.10 19.17
C ARG A 399 -2.63 -1.09 18.21
N ASP A 400 -2.87 -0.97 16.92
CA ASP A 400 -1.91 -0.59 15.88
C ASP A 400 -1.34 0.83 16.11
N ILE A 401 -2.17 1.77 16.59
CA ILE A 401 -1.72 3.09 17.01
C ILE A 401 -1.37 3.07 18.50
N VAL A 402 -0.07 3.19 18.80
CA VAL A 402 0.48 3.23 20.17
C VAL A 402 1.14 4.56 20.48
N ARG A 403 1.31 4.88 21.78
CA ARG A 403 2.02 6.10 22.21
C ARG A 403 3.48 6.07 21.73
N GLN A 404 3.75 6.83 20.68
CA GLN A 404 5.08 7.23 20.24
C GLN A 404 5.30 8.66 20.78
N ASN A 405 6.15 8.81 21.79
CA ASN A 405 6.37 10.13 22.41
C ASN A 405 7.06 11.14 21.47
N ASP A 406 7.58 10.69 20.32
CA ASP A 406 8.41 11.50 19.40
C ASP A 406 7.78 11.75 18.01
N LEU A 407 6.53 11.33 17.77
CA LEU A 407 5.84 11.52 16.47
C LEU A 407 4.72 12.57 16.47
N PHE A 408 4.37 13.08 17.65
CA PHE A 408 3.36 14.13 17.85
C PHE A 408 3.88 15.32 18.67
N ALA A 409 5.21 15.42 18.82
CA ALA A 409 5.90 16.50 19.51
C ALA A 409 6.73 17.29 18.48
N GLY A 410 6.04 18.16 17.73
CA GLY A 410 6.64 19.03 16.72
C GLY A 410 6.08 20.45 16.83
N GLY A 411 6.52 21.16 17.87
CA GLY A 411 6.44 22.62 17.97
C GLY A 411 7.82 23.23 17.79
#